data_AF-A0A7K0EN12-F1
#
_entry.id   AF-A0A7K0EN12-F1
#
_cell.length_a   1.000
_cell.length_b   1.000
_cell.length_c   1.000
_cell.angle_alpha   90.00
_cell.angle_beta   90.00
_cell.angle_gamma   90.00
#
_symmetry.space_group_name_H-M   'P 1'
#
loop_
_entity.id
_entity.type
_entity.pdbx_description
1 polymer ?
#
loop_
_entity_poly.entity_id
_entity_poly.type
_entity_poly.pdbx_seq_one_letter_code
_entity_poly.pdbx_strand_id
1 'polypeptide(L)'
;MKKLKAFWWITVLIVSGCQSQTDVFPTDTWSEGCVELATNQGEYRLSGMCCAYAVFPLIDKAPKGSFKVSGRYYSFNGVEYASIPIEITGELTSKDPTLILSYTVGSQSKVHRLKPGRATMSCYCGCF
;
A
#
# COMPACT_ATOMS: atom_id res chain seq x y z
N MET A 1 -49.09 -32.75 -37.99
CA MET A 1 -48.43 -33.68 -37.05
C MET A 1 -47.03 -34.04 -37.56
N LYS A 2 -45.98 -33.46 -36.98
CA LYS A 2 -44.61 -34.01 -37.03
C LYS A 2 -44.09 -33.99 -35.60
N LYS A 3 -43.80 -35.18 -35.10
CA LYS A 3 -43.34 -35.46 -33.74
C LYS A 3 -41.80 -35.54 -33.74
N LEU A 4 -41.28 -35.55 -32.51
CA LEU A 4 -39.94 -35.91 -32.05
C LEU A 4 -38.88 -34.81 -32.10
N LYS A 5 -38.03 -34.65 -31.08
CA LYS A 5 -38.02 -34.89 -29.63
C LYS A 5 -36.55 -34.62 -29.26
N ALA A 6 -36.33 -33.94 -28.13
CA ALA A 6 -35.17 -34.08 -27.24
C ALA A 6 -33.77 -33.81 -27.84
N PHE A 7 -32.99 -32.94 -27.20
CA PHE A 7 -31.96 -33.36 -26.23
C PHE A 7 -31.23 -32.07 -25.80
N TRP A 8 -31.51 -31.56 -24.61
CA TRP A 8 -30.82 -31.90 -23.35
C TRP A 8 -29.53 -31.08 -23.17
N TRP A 9 -29.61 -30.09 -22.28
CA TRP A 9 -28.60 -29.78 -21.27
C TRP A 9 -27.16 -29.56 -21.76
N ILE A 10 -26.86 -28.34 -22.22
CA ILE A 10 -25.52 -27.74 -21.99
C ILE A 10 -25.60 -27.08 -20.61
N THR A 11 -25.61 -27.89 -19.56
CA THR A 11 -24.46 -28.07 -18.65
C THR A 11 -23.89 -26.74 -18.17
N VAL A 12 -24.49 -26.28 -17.08
CA VAL A 12 -23.82 -25.58 -15.99
C VAL A 12 -22.52 -26.33 -15.65
N LEU A 13 -21.37 -25.75 -15.97
CA LEU A 13 -20.08 -26.02 -15.34
C LEU A 13 -19.32 -24.68 -15.30
N ILE A 14 -19.38 -23.98 -14.15
CA ILE A 14 -18.23 -23.83 -13.22
C ILE A 14 -17.05 -23.24 -14.00
N VAL A 15 -16.71 -21.96 -13.82
CA VAL A 15 -15.87 -21.56 -12.68
C VAL A 15 -16.35 -20.24 -12.09
N SER A 16 -16.94 -20.32 -10.91
CA SER A 16 -16.78 -19.33 -9.85
C SER A 16 -15.29 -19.17 -9.58
N GLY A 17 -14.64 -18.33 -10.38
CA GLY A 17 -13.31 -17.85 -10.12
C GLY A 17 -13.37 -16.88 -8.95
N CYS A 18 -13.51 -17.42 -7.73
CA CYS A 18 -12.95 -16.77 -6.55
C CYS A 18 -11.44 -16.65 -6.79
N GLN A 19 -11.00 -15.65 -7.56
CA GLN A 19 -9.60 -15.30 -7.58
C GLN A 19 -9.35 -14.48 -6.32
N SER A 20 -9.17 -15.22 -5.23
CA SER A 20 -8.58 -14.75 -4.00
C SER A 20 -7.16 -14.27 -4.29
N GLN A 21 -7.07 -13.00 -4.65
CA GLN A 21 -5.90 -12.17 -4.42
C GLN A 21 -6.46 -10.84 -3.95
N THR A 22 -6.67 -10.75 -2.63
CA THR A 22 -6.86 -9.46 -1.99
C THR A 22 -5.56 -8.70 -2.19
N ASP A 23 -5.54 -7.81 -3.20
CA ASP A 23 -4.50 -6.81 -3.35
C ASP A 23 -4.25 -6.18 -1.99
N VAL A 24 -2.97 -6.09 -1.59
CA VAL A 24 -2.59 -5.55 -0.28
C VAL A 24 -3.07 -4.11 -0.12
N PHE A 25 -3.18 -3.40 -1.25
CA PHE A 25 -3.65 -2.04 -1.33
C PHE A 25 -4.79 -1.98 -2.35
N PRO A 26 -6.06 -2.04 -1.92
CA PRO A 26 -7.21 -1.88 -2.82
C PRO A 26 -7.28 -0.51 -3.53
N THR A 27 -6.42 0.44 -3.15
CA THR A 27 -6.29 1.76 -3.76
C THR A 27 -4.83 2.10 -4.00
N ASP A 28 -4.54 2.76 -5.13
CA ASP A 28 -3.18 3.17 -5.53
C ASP A 28 -2.54 4.21 -4.59
N THR A 29 -3.36 4.90 -3.79
CA THR A 29 -2.93 6.01 -2.92
C THR A 29 -3.56 5.92 -1.53
N TRP A 30 -2.77 6.22 -0.51
CA TRP A 30 -3.18 6.29 0.90
C TRP A 30 -2.59 7.54 1.55
N SER A 31 -3.26 8.12 2.54
CA SER A 31 -2.78 9.36 3.17
C SER A 31 -3.16 9.55 4.63
N GLU A 32 -2.35 10.35 5.31
CA GLU A 32 -2.55 10.82 6.69
C GLU A 32 -2.13 12.30 6.75
N GLY A 33 -3.12 13.20 6.79
CA GLY A 33 -2.85 14.64 6.73
C GLY A 33 -2.14 15.01 5.43
N CYS A 34 -0.86 15.39 5.53
CA CYS A 34 0.00 15.70 4.39
C CYS A 34 0.87 14.53 3.92
N VAL A 35 0.94 13.46 4.70
CA VAL A 35 1.72 12.26 4.35
C VAL A 35 0.93 11.46 3.33
N GLU A 36 1.58 11.06 2.24
CA GLU A 36 0.97 10.27 1.17
C GLU A 36 1.85 9.09 0.81
N LEU A 37 1.24 7.91 0.76
CA LEU A 37 1.78 6.71 0.15
C LEU A 37 1.18 6.56 -1.25
N ALA A 38 2.04 6.54 -2.26
CA ALA A 38 1.64 6.31 -3.65
C ALA A 38 2.70 5.49 -4.38
N THR A 39 2.33 4.88 -5.50
CA THR A 39 3.29 4.22 -6.38
C THR A 39 4.14 5.25 -7.13
N ASN A 40 5.45 5.03 -7.20
CA ASN A 40 6.40 5.87 -7.92
C ASN A 40 7.51 4.98 -8.50
N GLN A 41 7.68 4.98 -9.83
CA GLN A 41 8.74 4.24 -10.52
C GLN A 41 8.82 2.73 -10.18
N GLY A 42 7.69 2.08 -9.93
CA GLY A 42 7.65 0.65 -9.61
C GLY A 42 7.92 0.31 -8.15
N GLU A 43 7.92 1.29 -7.26
CA GLU A 43 8.00 1.14 -5.81
C GLU A 43 6.87 1.91 -5.12
N TYR A 44 6.60 1.62 -3.86
CA TYR A 44 5.82 2.49 -3.00
C TYR A 44 6.70 3.60 -2.43
N ARG A 45 6.20 4.84 -2.48
CA ARG A 45 6.84 6.01 -1.89
C ARG A 45 5.92 6.66 -0.86
N LEU A 46 6.37 6.68 0.39
CA LEU A 46 5.77 7.47 1.47
C LEU A 46 6.42 8.86 1.47
N SER A 47 5.64 9.87 1.16
CA SER A 47 6.06 11.26 0.95
C SER A 47 5.27 12.22 1.85
N GLY A 48 5.53 13.52 1.75
CA GLY A 48 4.85 14.53 2.56
C GLY A 48 5.36 14.66 4.00
N MET A 49 6.39 13.89 4.37
CA MET A 49 7.14 14.06 5.61
C MET A 49 8.14 15.22 5.47
N CYS A 50 8.45 15.87 6.58
CA CYS A 50 9.38 17.00 6.58
C CYS A 50 10.78 16.58 6.11
N CYS A 51 11.11 16.98 4.87
CA CYS A 51 12.43 16.78 4.23
C CYS A 51 12.91 15.35 4.29
N ALA A 52 11.94 14.46 4.20
CA ALA A 52 12.16 13.05 4.22
C ALA A 52 11.09 12.36 3.38
N TYR A 53 11.46 11.19 2.90
CA TYR A 53 10.54 10.25 2.28
C TYR A 53 11.04 8.84 2.53
N ALA A 54 10.15 7.86 2.49
CA ALA A 54 10.52 6.45 2.53
C ALA A 54 10.12 5.80 1.21
N VAL A 55 10.91 4.83 0.76
CA VAL A 55 10.58 3.97 -0.39
C VAL A 55 10.67 2.51 0.01
N PHE A 56 9.80 1.69 -0.56
CA PHE A 56 9.83 0.24 -0.39
C PHE A 56 9.20 -0.47 -1.59
N PRO A 57 9.55 -1.73 -1.86
CA PRO A 57 9.02 -2.49 -2.98
C PRO A 57 7.49 -2.58 -2.98
N LEU A 58 6.90 -2.76 -4.17
CA LEU A 58 5.51 -3.16 -4.29
C LEU A 58 5.30 -4.52 -3.61
N ILE A 59 4.12 -4.68 -3.00
CA ILE A 59 3.78 -5.84 -2.19
C ILE A 59 2.58 -6.51 -2.83
N ASP A 60 2.82 -7.62 -3.51
CA ASP A 60 1.78 -8.34 -4.24
C ASP A 60 0.87 -9.13 -3.29
N LYS A 61 1.37 -9.52 -2.11
CA LYS A 61 0.65 -10.36 -1.13
C LYS A 61 1.02 -10.02 0.31
N ALA A 62 0.01 -9.81 1.14
CA ALA A 62 0.13 -9.61 2.59
C ALA A 62 -0.71 -10.69 3.30
N PRO A 63 -0.10 -11.81 3.72
CA PRO A 63 -0.83 -12.85 4.41
C PRO A 63 -1.48 -12.28 5.67
N LYS A 64 -2.82 -12.39 5.77
CA LYS A 64 -3.62 -11.83 6.89
C LYS A 64 -3.63 -10.30 6.99
N GLY A 65 -3.35 -9.60 5.88
CA GLY A 65 -3.36 -8.13 5.86
C GLY A 65 -2.16 -7.49 6.53
N SER A 66 -1.14 -8.26 6.93
CA SER A 66 0.11 -7.72 7.44
C SER A 66 1.29 -8.09 6.55
N PHE A 67 2.29 -7.22 6.53
CA PHE A 67 3.51 -7.41 5.78
C PHE A 67 4.72 -6.82 6.50
N LYS A 68 5.89 -7.27 6.08
CA LYS A 68 7.18 -6.80 6.59
C LYS A 68 8.15 -6.78 5.41
N VAL A 69 8.76 -5.62 5.14
CA VAL A 69 9.57 -5.41 3.95
C VAL A 69 10.76 -4.50 4.25
N SER A 70 11.89 -4.76 3.61
CA SER A 70 13.03 -3.85 3.63
C SER A 70 12.76 -2.65 2.72
N GLY A 71 13.10 -1.46 3.20
CA GLY A 71 12.97 -0.21 2.47
C GLY A 71 14.13 0.73 2.77
N ARG A 72 14.02 1.97 2.28
CA ARG A 72 15.00 3.02 2.55
C ARG A 72 14.28 4.29 2.97
N TYR A 73 14.76 4.88 4.06
CA TYR A 73 14.37 6.21 4.50
C TYR A 73 15.40 7.20 3.98
N TYR A 74 14.94 8.27 3.34
CA TYR A 74 15.77 9.36 2.86
C TYR A 74 15.48 10.58 3.69
N SER A 75 16.52 11.24 4.19
CA SER A 75 16.41 12.49 4.95
C SER A 75 17.41 13.50 4.43
N PHE A 76 16.96 14.73 4.23
CA PHE A 76 17.85 15.84 3.91
C PHE A 76 18.69 16.20 5.13
N ASN A 77 20.00 16.38 4.94
CA ASN A 77 20.94 16.73 6.01
C ASN A 77 21.51 18.17 5.89
N GLY A 78 20.93 19.00 5.02
CA GLY A 78 21.42 20.34 4.68
C GLY A 78 22.23 20.40 3.38
N VAL A 79 22.75 19.27 2.90
CA VAL A 79 23.56 19.19 1.67
C VAL A 79 22.94 18.24 0.67
N GLU A 80 22.57 17.05 1.12
CA GLU A 80 22.03 15.98 0.29
C GLU A 80 20.98 15.14 1.04
N TYR A 81 20.33 14.24 0.31
CA TYR A 81 19.49 13.22 0.91
C TYR A 81 20.34 12.00 1.29
N ALA A 82 20.57 11.83 2.58
CA ALA A 82 21.19 10.61 3.11
C ALA A 82 20.14 9.49 3.15
N SER A 83 20.55 8.29 2.75
CA SER A 83 19.68 7.10 2.80
C SER A 83 20.01 6.21 3.98
N ILE A 84 19.00 5.74 4.70
CA ILE A 84 19.11 4.84 5.85
C ILE A 84 18.27 3.59 5.52
N PRO A 85 18.85 2.38 5.54
CA PRO A 85 18.05 1.16 5.38
C PRO A 85 17.09 1.03 6.57
N ILE A 86 15.84 0.75 6.28
CA ILE A 86 14.80 0.55 7.30
C ILE A 86 14.02 -0.72 7.01
N GLU A 87 13.39 -1.23 8.05
CA GLU A 87 12.43 -2.31 7.95
C GLU A 87 11.04 -1.73 8.23
N ILE A 88 10.14 -1.86 7.26
CA ILE A 88 8.78 -1.34 7.34
C ILE A 88 7.85 -2.51 7.62
N THR A 89 7.07 -2.40 8.68
CA THR A 89 5.93 -3.27 8.92
C THR A 89 4.65 -2.53 8.52
N GLY A 90 3.74 -3.27 7.90
CA GLY A 90 2.43 -2.77 7.51
C GLY A 90 1.32 -3.67 8.01
N GLU A 91 0.20 -3.08 8.39
CA GLU A 91 -1.03 -3.78 8.76
C GLU A 91 -2.24 -3.06 8.17
N LEU A 92 -3.09 -3.80 7.44
CA LEU A 92 -4.35 -3.35 6.90
C LEU A 92 -5.50 -3.86 7.77
N THR A 93 -6.29 -2.93 8.32
CA THR A 93 -7.47 -3.26 9.13
C THR A 93 -8.71 -3.57 8.27
N SER A 94 -9.55 -4.51 8.73
CA SER A 94 -10.68 -5.03 7.93
C SER A 94 -12.01 -4.28 8.07
N LYS A 95 -12.24 -3.55 9.17
CA LYS A 95 -13.55 -2.89 9.45
C LYS A 95 -13.62 -1.44 8.96
N ASP A 96 -12.52 -0.71 9.09
CA ASP A 96 -12.32 0.63 8.54
C ASP A 96 -10.96 0.54 7.84
N PRO A 97 -10.89 0.55 6.49
CA PRO A 97 -9.65 0.31 5.78
C PRO A 97 -8.63 1.38 6.19
N THR A 98 -7.70 0.99 7.05
CA THR A 98 -6.61 1.82 7.53
C THR A 98 -5.34 1.02 7.39
N LEU A 99 -4.38 1.61 6.67
CA LEU A 99 -3.04 1.08 6.54
C LEU A 99 -2.18 1.69 7.63
N ILE A 100 -1.74 0.85 8.56
CA ILE A 100 -0.79 1.22 9.60
C ILE A 100 0.60 0.86 9.11
N LEU A 101 1.46 1.85 8.91
CA LEU A 101 2.88 1.63 8.64
C LEU A 101 3.70 1.96 9.86
N SER A 102 4.68 1.13 10.21
CA SER A 102 5.65 1.45 11.25
C SER A 102 7.07 1.05 10.86
N TYR A 103 8.02 1.87 11.28
CA TYR A 103 9.45 1.66 11.05
C TYR A 103 10.27 2.46 12.05
N THR A 104 11.56 2.16 12.16
CA THR A 104 12.50 2.86 13.05
C THR A 104 13.62 3.49 12.24
N VAL A 105 13.93 4.75 12.54
CA VAL A 105 15.08 5.48 12.00
C VAL A 105 15.97 5.89 13.17
N GLY A 106 17.15 5.26 13.29
CA GLY A 106 18.01 5.42 14.47
C GLY A 106 17.30 4.95 15.74
N SER A 107 17.06 5.85 16.69
CA SER A 107 16.31 5.58 17.93
C SER A 107 14.83 5.99 17.86
N GLN A 108 14.37 6.55 16.74
CA GLN A 108 13.01 7.06 16.62
C GLN A 108 12.09 6.07 15.91
N SER A 109 11.05 5.61 16.59
CA SER A 109 9.95 4.88 15.98
C SER A 109 8.98 5.85 15.30
N LYS A 110 8.60 5.54 14.07
CA LYS A 110 7.61 6.26 13.27
C LYS A 110 6.41 5.35 13.05
N VAL A 111 5.21 5.91 13.16
CA VAL A 111 3.95 5.20 12.90
C VAL A 111 3.07 6.13 12.08
N HIS A 112 2.54 5.63 10.97
CA HIS A 112 1.57 6.32 10.12
C HIS A 112 0.28 5.53 10.04
N ARG A 113 -0.85 6.23 10.10
CA ARG A 113 -2.20 5.65 10.00
C ARG A 113 -2.89 6.22 8.77
N LEU A 114 -2.65 5.58 7.65
CA LEU A 114 -3.06 6.06 6.34
C LEU A 114 -4.47 5.54 6.01
N LYS A 115 -5.31 6.42 5.48
CA LYS A 115 -6.63 6.08 4.93
C LYS A 115 -6.57 6.05 3.40
N PRO A 116 -7.45 5.31 2.71
CA PRO A 116 -7.54 5.32 1.26
C PRO A 116 -7.76 6.73 0.73
N GLY A 117 -7.02 7.10 -0.32
CA GLY A 117 -7.11 8.40 -0.98
C GLY A 117 -5.86 9.26 -0.86
N ARG A 118 -5.85 10.33 -1.65
CA ARG A 118 -4.73 11.29 -1.74
C ARG A 118 -4.70 12.26 -0.57
N ALA A 119 -3.51 12.74 -0.23
CA ALA A 119 -3.36 13.81 0.74
C ALA A 119 -4.05 15.08 0.25
N THR A 120 -4.83 15.72 1.12
CA THR A 120 -5.59 16.94 0.80
C THR A 120 -4.96 18.20 1.41
N MET A 121 -3.88 18.04 2.17
CA MET A 121 -3.16 19.10 2.85
C MET A 121 -1.68 19.06 2.47
N SER A 122 -1.03 20.22 2.40
CA SER A 122 0.43 20.31 2.25
C SER A 122 1.04 20.73 3.59
N CYS A 123 2.05 20.00 4.05
CA CYS A 123 2.86 20.43 5.19
C CYS A 123 4.03 21.26 4.70
N TYR A 124 4.21 22.45 5.29
CA TYR A 124 5.39 23.26 5.07
C TYR A 124 6.40 22.99 6.18
N CYS A 125 7.54 22.43 5.81
CA CYS A 125 8.66 22.22 6.70
C CYS A 125 9.84 22.99 6.12
N GLY A 126 10.21 24.13 6.73
CA GLY A 126 11.33 24.94 6.30
C GLY A 126 12.65 24.24 6.60
N CYS A 127 13.10 23.38 5.69
CA CYS A 127 14.41 22.75 5.80
C CYS A 127 15.44 23.59 5.09
N PHE A 128 16.48 23.92 5.82
CA PHE A 128 17.60 24.75 5.41
C PHE A 128 18.88 23.93 5.50
#